data_AF-A0A0K9H568-F1
#
_entry.id   AF-A0A0K9H568-F1
#
_cell.length_a   1.000
_cell.length_b   1.000
_cell.length_c   1.000
_cell.angle_alpha   90.00
_cell.angle_beta   90.00
_cell.angle_gamma   90.00
#
_symmetry.space_group_name_H-M   'P 1'
#
loop_
_entity.id
_entity.type
_entity.pdbx_description
1 polymer ?
#
loop_
_entity_poly.entity_id
_entity_poly.type
_entity_poly.pdbx_seq_one_letter_code
_entity_poly.pdbx_strand_id
1 'polypeptide(L)'
;MSVLENWHEWKNFLGDKLNQATSAGMNSDLVNNMAYQVGDYLANKVDPKNEQERVLSDLWSVASEEEQRAIASMMVKLVQNNGSR
;
A
#
# COMPACT_ATOMS: atom_id res chain seq x y z
N MET A 1 -3.23 2.41 -21.32
CA MET A 1 -3.76 2.86 -20.03
C MET A 1 -3.58 1.71 -19.05
N SER A 2 -2.42 1.69 -18.41
CA SER A 2 -2.07 0.74 -17.36
C SER A 2 -2.14 1.54 -16.07
N VAL A 3 -3.14 1.28 -15.24
CA VAL A 3 -3.17 1.80 -13.87
C VAL A 3 -2.26 0.85 -13.11
N LEU A 4 -1.15 1.37 -12.55
CA LEU A 4 -0.15 0.68 -11.70
C LEU A 4 1.15 0.29 -12.39
N GLU A 5 1.85 1.28 -12.96
CA GLU A 5 3.28 1.15 -13.23
C GLU A 5 4.08 1.86 -12.14
N ASN A 6 4.49 1.08 -11.14
CA ASN A 6 5.48 1.38 -10.08
C ASN A 6 4.92 1.77 -8.72
N TRP A 7 5.65 1.31 -7.71
CA TRP A 7 5.69 1.70 -6.30
C TRP A 7 5.35 3.16 -6.00
N HIS A 8 5.75 4.07 -6.88
CA HIS A 8 5.49 5.50 -6.73
C HIS A 8 3.99 5.82 -6.87
N GLU A 9 3.29 5.24 -7.84
CA GLU A 9 1.84 5.42 -8.01
C GLU A 9 1.07 4.83 -6.83
N TRP A 10 1.52 3.69 -6.31
CA TRP A 10 0.97 3.05 -5.11
C TRP A 10 1.04 3.99 -3.89
N LYS A 11 2.21 4.61 -3.66
CA LYS A 11 2.39 5.57 -2.57
C LYS A 11 1.52 6.81 -2.74
N ASN A 12 1.45 7.35 -3.96
CA ASN A 12 0.64 8.54 -4.25
C ASN A 12 -0.85 8.25 -4.04
N PHE A 13 -1.35 7.11 -4.55
CA PHE A 13 -2.74 6.69 -4.37
C PHE A 13 -3.11 6.55 -2.90
N LEU A 14 -2.28 5.89 -2.10
CA LEU A 14 -2.53 5.75 -0.67
C LEU A 14 -2.39 7.07 0.07
N GLY A 15 -1.44 7.92 -0.31
CA GLY A 15 -1.27 9.25 0.24
C GLY A 15 -2.50 10.13 0.01
N ASP A 16 -3.02 10.15 -1.21
CA ASP A 16 -4.22 10.91 -1.58
C ASP A 16 -5.45 10.41 -0.84
N LYS A 17 -5.64 9.09 -0.77
CA LYS A 17 -6.77 8.47 -0.07
C LYS A 17 -6.71 8.69 1.42
N LEU A 18 -5.51 8.61 1.99
CA LEU A 18 -5.30 8.92 3.39
C LEU A 18 -5.56 10.39 3.68
N ASN A 19 -5.01 11.32 2.89
CA ASN A 19 -5.23 12.76 3.07
C ASN A 19 -6.73 13.08 3.03
N GLN A 20 -7.46 12.51 2.08
CA GLN A 20 -8.92 12.62 2.02
C GLN A 20 -9.60 12.05 3.26
N ALA A 21 -9.18 10.87 3.74
CA ALA A 21 -9.74 10.25 4.93
C ALA A 21 -9.48 11.09 6.20
N THR A 22 -8.25 11.59 6.39
CA THR A 22 -7.88 12.44 7.52
C THR A 22 -8.64 13.77 7.49
N SER A 23 -8.73 14.43 6.33
CA SER A 23 -9.49 15.68 6.19
C SER A 23 -10.99 15.50 6.40
N ALA A 24 -11.54 14.32 6.12
CA ALA A 24 -12.95 14.00 6.33
C ALA A 24 -13.26 13.44 7.73
N GLY A 25 -12.27 13.30 8.63
CA GLY A 25 -12.43 12.67 9.94
C GLY A 25 -12.77 11.18 9.88
N MET A 26 -12.49 10.52 8.75
CA MET A 26 -12.78 9.11 8.53
C MET A 26 -11.81 8.19 9.28
N ASN A 27 -12.33 7.02 9.66
CA ASN A 27 -11.66 6.03 10.48
C ASN A 27 -10.49 5.35 9.74
N SER A 28 -9.37 5.14 10.46
CA SER A 28 -8.14 4.49 9.99
C SER A 28 -8.36 3.09 9.42
N ASP A 29 -9.44 2.43 9.82
CA ASP A 29 -9.79 1.08 9.37
C ASP A 29 -10.10 1.02 7.87
N LEU A 30 -10.71 2.07 7.31
CA LEU A 30 -10.99 2.13 5.87
C LEU A 30 -9.69 2.20 5.06
N VAL A 31 -8.71 2.96 5.55
CA VAL A 31 -7.42 3.14 4.90
C VAL A 31 -6.60 1.85 4.98
N ASN A 32 -6.61 1.15 6.11
CA ASN A 32 -5.94 -0.15 6.26
C ASN A 32 -6.56 -1.21 5.33
N ASN A 33 -7.89 -1.26 5.21
CA ASN A 33 -8.55 -2.18 4.28
C ASN A 33 -8.24 -1.87 2.81
N MET A 34 -8.15 -0.58 2.45
CA MET A 34 -7.70 -0.19 1.10
C MET A 34 -6.25 -0.59 0.87
N ALA A 35 -5.35 -0.35 1.83
CA ALA A 35 -3.95 -0.75 1.71
C ALA A 35 -3.79 -2.27 1.56
N TYR A 36 -4.63 -3.07 2.22
CA TYR A 36 -4.67 -4.51 2.07
C TYR A 36 -5.06 -4.93 0.64
N GLN A 37 -6.16 -4.37 0.09
CA GLN A 37 -6.60 -4.67 -1.27
C GLN A 37 -5.56 -4.29 -2.32
N VAL A 38 -4.87 -3.17 -2.11
CA VAL A 38 -3.82 -2.73 -3.04
C VAL A 38 -2.58 -3.63 -2.90
N GLY A 39 -2.21 -4.06 -1.69
CA GLY A 39 -1.15 -5.04 -1.46
C GLY A 39 -1.42 -6.37 -2.17
N ASP A 40 -2.65 -6.87 -2.08
CA ASP A 40 -3.08 -8.09 -2.75
C ASP A 40 -3.05 -7.96 -4.28
N TYR A 41 -3.43 -6.80 -4.82
CA TYR A 41 -3.28 -6.51 -6.24
C TYR A 41 -1.81 -6.52 -6.67
N LEU A 42 -0.93 -5.85 -5.92
CA LEU A 42 0.49 -5.79 -6.25
C LEU A 42 1.13 -7.18 -6.26
N ALA A 43 0.85 -7.99 -5.24
CA ALA A 43 1.40 -9.34 -5.12
C ALA A 43 0.96 -10.27 -6.26
N ASN A 44 -0.27 -10.11 -6.76
CA ASN A 44 -0.85 -11.02 -7.76
C ASN A 44 -0.79 -10.52 -9.21
N LYS A 45 -0.62 -9.20 -9.45
CA LYS A 45 -0.83 -8.59 -10.77
C LYS A 45 0.34 -7.76 -11.28
N VAL A 46 1.30 -7.42 -10.43
CA VAL A 46 2.44 -6.58 -10.82
C VAL A 46 3.72 -7.41 -10.84
N ASP A 47 4.36 -7.50 -12.00
CA ASP A 47 5.72 -8.02 -12.10
C ASP A 47 6.67 -7.01 -11.44
N PRO A 48 7.43 -7.38 -10.40
CA PRO A 48 8.28 -6.44 -9.69
C PRO A 48 9.33 -5.82 -10.61
N LYS A 49 9.28 -4.49 -10.77
CA LYS A 49 10.17 -3.75 -11.68
C LYS A 49 11.47 -3.29 -11.00
N ASN A 50 11.53 -3.35 -9.67
CA ASN A 50 12.70 -3.02 -8.86
C ASN A 50 12.81 -3.92 -7.62
N GLU A 51 13.95 -3.82 -6.91
CA GLU A 51 14.24 -4.65 -5.74
C GLU A 51 13.28 -4.40 -4.58
N GLN A 52 12.81 -3.16 -4.39
CA GLN A 52 11.87 -2.81 -3.31
C GLN A 52 10.52 -3.48 -3.51
N GLU A 53 10.00 -3.44 -4.74
CA GLU A 53 8.77 -4.12 -5.13
C GLU A 53 8.90 -5.64 -5.01
N ARG A 54 10.08 -6.18 -5.36
CA ARG A 54 10.35 -7.63 -5.29
C ARG A 54 10.30 -8.12 -3.85
N VAL A 55 11.00 -7.45 -2.94
CA VAL A 55 11.01 -7.80 -1.51
C VAL A 55 9.60 -7.77 -0.93
N LEU A 56 8.78 -6.77 -1.28
CA LEU A 56 7.41 -6.70 -0.78
C LEU A 56 6.50 -7.77 -1.36
N SER A 57 6.65 -8.11 -2.65
CA SER A 57 5.94 -9.22 -3.27
C SER A 57 6.29 -10.55 -2.60
N ASP A 58 7.58 -10.81 -2.38
CA ASP A 58 8.06 -12.02 -1.72
C ASP A 58 7.52 -12.13 -0.28
N LEU A 59 7.61 -11.05 0.51
CA LEU A 59 7.06 -11.00 1.87
C LEU A 59 5.54 -11.20 1.89
N TRP A 60 4.81 -10.59 0.96
CA TRP A 60 3.36 -10.73 0.87
C TRP A 60 2.93 -12.15 0.50
N SER A 61 3.69 -12.83 -0.36
CA SER A 61 3.38 -14.18 -0.86
C SER A 61 3.47 -15.26 0.23
N VAL A 62 4.27 -15.03 1.27
CA VAL A 62 4.47 -15.97 2.39
C VAL A 62 3.74 -15.56 3.66
N ALA A 63 3.16 -14.36 3.69
CA ALA A 63 2.46 -13.80 4.84
C ALA A 63 1.06 -14.40 5.01
N SER A 64 0.68 -14.68 6.25
CA SER A 64 -0.72 -14.93 6.64
C SER A 64 -1.57 -13.68 6.47
N GLU A 65 -2.91 -13.82 6.53
CA GLU A 65 -3.82 -12.67 6.39
C GLU A 65 -3.55 -11.58 7.45
N GLU A 66 -3.22 -11.97 8.68
CA GLU A 66 -2.86 -11.04 9.75
C GLU A 66 -1.56 -10.29 9.43
N GLU A 67 -0.55 -10.99 8.93
CA GLU A 67 0.73 -10.40 8.54
C GLU A 67 0.59 -9.49 7.31
N GLN A 68 -0.24 -9.84 6.34
CA GLN A 68 -0.56 -8.99 5.19
C GLN A 68 -1.24 -7.68 5.63
N ARG A 69 -2.16 -7.74 6.59
CA ARG A 69 -2.76 -6.54 7.21
C ARG A 69 -1.72 -5.71 7.94
N ALA A 70 -0.77 -6.34 8.62
CA ALA A 70 0.34 -5.65 9.28
C ALA A 70 1.27 -4.96 8.27
N ILE A 71 1.62 -5.64 7.17
CA ILE A 71 2.38 -5.06 6.05
C ILE A 71 1.64 -3.85 5.49
N ALA A 72 0.35 -4.00 5.15
CA ALA A 72 -0.50 -2.92 4.66
C ALA A 72 -0.54 -1.71 5.62
N SER A 73 -0.64 -1.94 6.93
CA SER A 73 -0.61 -0.88 7.94
C SER A 73 0.74 -0.15 8.00
N MET A 74 1.85 -0.89 7.97
CA MET A 74 3.20 -0.31 7.94
C MET A 74 3.42 0.54 6.70
N MET A 75 2.85 0.10 5.60
CA MET A 75 2.89 0.72 4.30
C MET A 75 2.11 2.06 4.27
N VAL A 76 0.94 2.12 4.91
CA VAL A 76 0.22 3.39 5.16
C VAL A 76 1.05 4.35 6.00
N LYS A 77 1.63 3.87 7.11
CA LYS A 77 2.47 4.68 7.99
C LYS A 77 3.74 5.20 7.29
N LEU A 78 4.31 4.41 6.39
CA LEU A 78 5.47 4.81 5.59
C LEU A 78 5.11 5.98 4.66
N VAL A 79 3.95 5.91 4.00
CA VAL A 79 3.46 7.00 3.13
C VAL A 79 3.13 8.26 3.94
N GLN A 80 2.53 8.12 5.12
CA GLN A 80 2.30 9.25 6.05
C GLN A 80 3.59 9.99 6.39
N ASN A 81 4.59 9.23 6.83
CA ASN A 81 5.82 9.80 7.34
C ASN A 81 6.70 10.37 6.22
N ASN A 82 6.64 9.78 5.02
CA ASN A 82 7.45 10.22 3.87
C ASN A 82 6.74 11.18 2.91
N GLY A 83 5.41 11.29 2.93
CA GLY A 83 4.66 12.33 2.20
C GLY A 83 4.78 13.71 2.83
N SER A 84 5.41 13.79 4.00
CA SER A 84 5.69 15.02 4.76
C SER A 84 7.09 15.60 4.49
N ARG A 85 7.87 15.00 3.57
CA ARG A 85 9.24 15.40 3.23
C ARG A 85 9.43 15.56 1.73
#